data_AF-A0A8H6LX30-F1
#
_entry.id   AF-A0A8H6LX30-F1
#
_cell.length_a   1.000
_cell.length_b   1.000
_cell.length_c   1.000
_cell.angle_alpha   90.00
_cell.angle_beta   90.00
_cell.angle_gamma   90.00
#
_symmetry.space_group_name_H-M   'P 1'
#
loop_
_entity.id
_entity.type
_entity.pdbx_description
1 polymer ?
#
loop_
_entity_poly.entity_id
_entity_poly.type
_entity_poly.pdbx_seq_one_letter_code
_entity_poly.pdbx_strand_id
1 'polypeptide(L)'
;PAPASSKPAVQTRKVPCPGLEVTTDKRIDTYLRRTGASGGGGRNPVTIAKEKFSKLFSKLKPHQKKEILAEQRLTQKWKNDHQNACVFSSSCKKTVVIAVDRTTPPPPCSECVEVHRSTPFKKAISKPIPKKENRKFVNKQYLNEVLGKQYAESKGLQDLVEDENATQSLPVRFALGCLSGKYSNKTLEGLVKAYVTMEDRKSKGKGLQNFKYTPEFLQFCHDQHTTSPAAYRGLGQVFQAPAQRTLEKHIAKEPRFPVGISTRNFELVQKHLNDIAYDGPVGLGCDDTKLFSGLQLMWDGEKNSHFLVGGCDEPIQVLDADAVQREMSNPSNRAATKLRLWVLSIPYPKIPPVIVAAKAIPDNLDGQTLSEMSLRVIRGLIGVGAKVVSYSSDGSEVERSAEKIMIAKADSTITYEIPSPCPEEGLPDTKFTIPVFDKQAVAMGQDSKHALKTFRNNLFSGARLLTLGNYVVVYQRIREIAYEEGSPLYQRDVDKVDRQDDSAATRLFSADVLEYITKNHPDYLGEAIYLFIFGDLIDAFQNRFITHHERLKMVLRARHFINHWEMYLKVSGYPKATHIISKEALDISRILIDGYARKIVKDFNFRDFIYMMPKLLNRIR
;
A
#
# COMPACT_ATOMS: atom_id res chain seq x y z
N PRO A 1 94.09 -48.09 19.82
CA PRO A 1 92.69 -48.46 20.13
C PRO A 1 92.02 -47.37 20.98
N ALA A 2 91.24 -46.51 20.34
CA ALA A 2 90.52 -45.42 20.99
C ALA A 2 89.41 -45.97 21.91
N PRO A 3 89.20 -45.42 23.13
CA PRO A 3 88.09 -45.80 23.97
C PRO A 3 86.79 -45.16 23.43
N ALA A 4 85.75 -45.98 23.32
CA ALA A 4 84.43 -45.60 22.88
C ALA A 4 83.80 -44.57 23.83
N SER A 5 83.23 -43.51 23.24
CA SER A 5 82.49 -42.49 23.97
C SER A 5 81.20 -43.07 24.57
N SER A 6 81.06 -42.97 25.89
CA SER A 6 79.80 -43.19 26.57
C SER A 6 78.85 -42.03 26.27
N LYS A 7 77.75 -42.31 25.58
CA LYS A 7 76.67 -41.33 25.36
C LYS A 7 76.13 -40.85 26.72
N PRO A 8 75.87 -39.53 26.89
CA PRO A 8 75.27 -39.03 28.12
C PRO A 8 73.87 -39.64 28.32
N ALA A 9 73.60 -40.12 29.53
CA ALA A 9 72.28 -40.62 29.92
C ALA A 9 71.25 -39.50 29.77
N VAL A 10 70.30 -39.66 28.85
CA VAL A 10 69.21 -38.71 28.63
C VAL A 10 68.44 -38.56 29.94
N GLN A 11 68.48 -37.38 30.55
CA GLN A 11 67.68 -37.10 31.74
C GLN A 11 66.20 -37.19 31.36
N THR A 12 65.42 -37.92 32.15
CA THR A 12 63.98 -38.09 31.94
C THR A 12 63.19 -37.54 33.11
N ARG A 13 61.97 -37.07 32.84
CA ARG A 13 61.00 -36.61 33.85
C ARG A 13 59.65 -37.29 33.67
N LYS A 14 58.92 -37.46 34.77
CA LYS A 14 57.52 -37.93 34.75
C LYS A 14 56.59 -36.74 34.56
N VAL A 15 55.72 -36.81 33.56
CA VAL A 15 54.66 -35.82 33.32
C VAL A 15 53.30 -36.51 33.26
N PRO A 16 52.18 -35.80 33.51
CA PRO A 16 50.85 -36.36 33.32
C PRO A 16 50.65 -36.91 31.90
N CYS A 17 49.95 -38.04 31.78
CA CYS A 17 49.52 -38.55 30.50
C CYS A 17 48.49 -37.57 29.89
N PRO A 18 48.67 -37.10 28.64
CA PRO A 18 47.69 -36.23 27.99
C PRO A 18 46.41 -36.98 27.58
N GLY A 19 46.49 -38.31 27.46
CA GLY A 19 45.39 -39.11 26.93
C GLY A 19 45.34 -39.03 25.41
N LEU A 20 44.22 -39.44 24.82
CA LEU A 20 43.98 -39.36 23.38
C LEU A 20 43.31 -38.02 23.06
N GLU A 21 43.98 -37.19 22.30
CA GLU A 21 43.54 -35.84 21.93
C GLU A 21 43.35 -35.70 20.41
N VAL A 22 42.88 -34.54 19.96
CA VAL A 22 42.77 -34.20 18.52
C VAL A 22 44.10 -34.35 17.76
N THR A 23 45.22 -34.11 18.46
CA THR A 23 46.59 -34.29 17.95
C THR A 23 46.93 -35.76 17.71
N THR A 24 46.26 -36.67 18.41
CA THR A 24 46.39 -38.13 18.23
C THR A 24 45.48 -38.64 17.11
N ASP A 25 44.23 -38.18 17.06
CA ASP A 25 43.28 -38.47 15.98
C ASP A 25 42.21 -37.37 15.90
N LYS A 26 42.11 -36.72 14.73
CA LYS A 26 41.17 -35.61 14.50
C LYS A 26 39.70 -35.99 14.81
N ARG A 27 39.34 -37.26 14.70
CA ARG A 27 37.97 -37.75 14.96
C ARG A 27 37.58 -37.73 16.44
N ILE A 28 38.55 -37.57 17.35
CA ILE A 28 38.28 -37.53 18.80
C ILE A 28 37.48 -36.28 19.18
N ASP A 29 37.77 -35.12 18.57
CA ASP A 29 36.98 -33.90 18.80
C ASP A 29 35.52 -34.10 18.34
N THR A 30 35.32 -34.65 17.14
CA THR A 30 33.97 -35.00 16.63
C THR A 30 33.26 -35.99 17.55
N TYR A 31 33.98 -36.98 18.08
CA TYR A 31 33.44 -37.97 19.01
C TYR A 31 32.93 -37.33 20.30
N LEU A 32 33.76 -36.51 20.95
CA LEU A 32 33.41 -35.84 22.22
C LEU A 32 32.28 -34.83 22.04
N ARG A 33 32.26 -34.06 20.93
CA ARG A 33 31.13 -33.16 20.60
C ARG A 33 29.82 -33.89 20.31
N ARG A 34 29.89 -35.16 19.89
CA ARG A 34 28.71 -35.96 19.56
C ARG A 34 28.11 -36.65 20.78
N THR A 35 28.92 -37.12 21.72
CA THR A 35 28.49 -38.00 22.82
C THR A 35 28.57 -37.29 24.16
N GLY A 36 27.48 -37.26 24.93
CA GLY A 36 27.55 -36.83 26.34
C GLY A 36 28.00 -37.92 27.31
N ALA A 37 28.23 -39.15 26.80
CA ALA A 37 28.63 -40.28 27.63
C ALA A 37 29.99 -40.06 28.31
N SER A 38 30.12 -40.50 29.56
CA SER A 38 31.35 -40.41 30.36
C SER A 38 32.46 -41.39 29.91
N GLY A 39 32.17 -42.29 28.99
CA GLY A 39 33.11 -43.34 28.56
C GLY A 39 32.44 -44.38 27.66
N GLY A 40 33.16 -45.44 27.30
CA GLY A 40 32.65 -46.48 26.41
C GLY A 40 33.45 -47.79 26.43
N GLY A 41 33.01 -48.75 25.60
CA GLY A 41 33.63 -50.07 25.50
C GLY A 41 33.24 -51.05 26.61
N GLY A 42 32.27 -50.69 27.45
CA GLY A 42 31.73 -51.56 28.51
C GLY A 42 30.88 -52.72 27.98
N ARG A 43 30.61 -53.69 28.86
CA ARG A 43 29.80 -54.87 28.53
C ARG A 43 28.39 -54.47 28.07
N ASN A 44 27.78 -55.26 27.19
CA ASN A 44 26.43 -54.97 26.69
C ASN A 44 25.41 -55.13 27.83
N PRO A 45 24.58 -54.12 28.14
CA PRO A 45 23.57 -54.18 29.20
C PRO A 45 22.58 -55.34 29.03
N VAL A 46 22.30 -55.76 27.79
CA VAL A 46 21.43 -56.91 27.52
C VAL A 46 22.06 -58.21 27.98
N THR A 47 23.38 -58.35 27.82
CA THR A 47 24.14 -59.51 28.29
C THR A 47 24.18 -59.54 29.81
N ILE A 48 24.52 -58.39 30.44
CA ILE A 48 24.51 -58.28 31.91
C ILE A 48 23.11 -58.56 32.49
N ALA A 49 22.05 -58.07 31.85
CA ALA A 49 20.66 -58.31 32.26
C ALA A 49 20.29 -59.81 32.25
N LYS A 50 20.70 -60.52 31.19
CA LYS A 50 20.45 -61.95 31.05
C LYS A 50 21.24 -62.78 32.07
N GLU A 51 22.50 -62.43 32.31
CA GLU A 51 23.35 -63.11 33.30
C GLU A 51 22.85 -62.89 34.73
N LYS A 52 22.45 -61.65 35.07
CA LYS A 52 22.17 -61.26 36.46
C LYS A 52 20.72 -61.46 36.89
N PHE A 53 19.77 -61.30 35.96
CA PHE A 53 18.34 -61.34 36.27
C PHE A 53 17.53 -62.28 35.36
N SER A 54 18.19 -62.99 34.43
CA SER A 54 17.56 -63.89 33.44
C SER A 54 16.39 -63.26 32.68
N LYS A 55 16.39 -61.94 32.53
CA LYS A 55 15.33 -61.14 31.91
C LYS A 55 15.92 -60.18 30.88
N LEU A 56 15.11 -59.84 29.88
CA LEU A 56 15.44 -58.77 28.96
C LEU A 56 15.56 -57.44 29.71
N PHE A 57 16.57 -56.63 29.37
CA PHE A 57 16.80 -55.33 30.01
C PHE A 57 15.54 -54.45 30.02
N SER A 58 14.72 -54.50 28.96
CA SER A 58 13.45 -53.76 28.86
C SER A 58 12.44 -54.12 29.95
N LYS A 59 12.41 -55.40 30.38
CA LYS A 59 11.46 -55.95 31.36
C LYS A 59 11.91 -55.80 32.82
N LEU A 60 13.05 -55.17 33.08
CA LEU A 60 13.59 -54.97 34.43
C LEU A 60 12.97 -53.76 35.14
N LYS A 61 12.87 -53.85 36.47
CA LYS A 61 12.45 -52.74 37.34
C LYS A 61 13.50 -51.60 37.31
N PRO A 62 13.12 -50.34 37.58
CA PRO A 62 14.04 -49.20 37.51
C PRO A 62 15.34 -49.35 38.32
N HIS A 63 15.27 -49.90 39.54
CA HIS A 63 16.45 -50.13 40.37
C HIS A 63 17.40 -51.18 39.76
N GLN A 64 16.86 -52.26 39.19
CA GLN A 64 17.64 -53.31 38.51
C GLN A 64 18.32 -52.78 37.24
N LYS A 65 17.63 -51.90 36.48
CA LYS A 65 18.22 -51.20 35.34
C LYS A 65 19.39 -50.30 35.78
N LYS A 66 19.22 -49.56 36.88
CA LYS A 66 20.27 -48.68 37.44
C LYS A 66 21.51 -49.49 37.84
N GLU A 67 21.31 -50.66 38.42
CA GLU A 67 22.39 -51.56 38.83
C GLU A 67 23.19 -52.10 37.62
N ILE A 68 22.49 -52.56 36.57
CA ILE A 68 23.15 -53.02 35.34
C ILE A 68 23.93 -51.90 34.66
N LEU A 69 23.37 -50.70 34.61
CA LEU A 69 24.06 -49.55 34.03
C LEU A 69 25.27 -49.13 34.85
N ALA A 70 25.24 -49.31 36.18
CA ALA A 70 26.42 -49.12 37.02
C ALA A 70 27.52 -50.15 36.71
N GLU A 71 27.14 -51.42 36.55
CA GLU A 71 28.08 -52.50 36.17
C GLU A 71 28.66 -52.30 34.76
N GLN A 72 27.85 -51.85 33.81
CA GLN A 72 28.32 -51.44 32.49
C GLN A 72 29.35 -50.32 32.59
N ARG A 73 29.13 -49.31 33.46
CA ARG A 73 30.07 -48.20 33.66
C ARG A 73 31.40 -48.69 34.22
N LEU A 74 31.38 -49.61 35.19
CA LEU A 74 32.61 -50.18 35.78
C LEU A 74 33.44 -50.97 34.76
N THR A 75 32.79 -51.56 33.76
CA THR A 75 33.47 -52.34 32.71
C THR A 75 33.89 -51.51 31.49
N GLN A 76 33.70 -50.19 31.50
CA GLN A 76 34.14 -49.31 30.41
C GLN A 76 35.64 -49.43 30.18
N LYS A 77 36.06 -49.49 28.91
CA LYS A 77 37.46 -49.56 28.50
C LYS A 77 38.12 -48.19 28.37
N TRP A 78 37.32 -47.14 28.15
CA TRP A 78 37.79 -45.77 28.08
C TRP A 78 36.84 -44.80 28.76
N LYS A 79 37.38 -43.67 29.21
CA LYS A 79 36.67 -42.56 29.85
C LYS A 79 36.86 -41.30 29.03
N ASN A 80 35.78 -40.54 28.88
CA ASN A 80 35.74 -39.29 28.14
C ASN A 80 35.87 -38.13 29.12
N ASP A 81 36.90 -37.32 28.94
CA ASP A 81 37.05 -36.04 29.63
C ASP A 81 36.62 -34.93 28.67
N HIS A 82 35.37 -34.50 28.82
CA HIS A 82 34.79 -33.44 27.99
C HIS A 82 35.34 -32.06 28.34
N GLN A 83 35.91 -31.87 29.54
CA GLN A 83 36.46 -30.58 29.98
C GLN A 83 37.81 -30.33 29.33
N ASN A 84 38.67 -31.35 29.28
CA ASN A 84 40.00 -31.28 28.68
C ASN A 84 40.04 -31.78 27.22
N ALA A 85 38.88 -32.10 26.64
CA ALA A 85 38.72 -32.60 25.27
C ALA A 85 39.60 -33.82 24.94
N CYS A 86 39.74 -34.75 25.88
CA CYS A 86 40.60 -35.92 25.73
C CYS A 86 39.92 -37.22 26.19
N VAL A 87 40.44 -38.35 25.74
CA VAL A 87 39.95 -39.69 26.10
C VAL A 87 41.06 -40.48 26.77
N PHE A 88 40.77 -41.05 27.92
CA PHE A 88 41.71 -41.91 28.65
C PHE A 88 41.29 -43.36 28.60
N SER A 89 42.27 -44.28 28.61
CA SER A 89 41.98 -45.66 28.99
C SER A 89 41.51 -45.73 30.45
N SER A 90 40.57 -46.62 30.76
CA SER A 90 40.18 -46.88 32.15
C SER A 90 41.35 -47.40 32.99
N SER A 91 42.35 -48.00 32.34
CA SER A 91 43.60 -48.48 32.96
C SER A 91 44.78 -47.52 32.75
N CYS A 92 44.52 -46.24 32.43
CA CYS A 92 45.57 -45.25 32.15
C CYS A 92 46.67 -45.23 33.23
N LYS A 93 47.93 -45.23 32.80
CA LYS A 93 49.12 -45.20 33.69
C LYS A 93 49.32 -43.86 34.41
N LYS A 94 48.45 -42.87 34.17
CA LYS A 94 48.41 -41.51 34.76
C LYS A 94 49.61 -40.62 34.43
N THR A 95 50.81 -41.16 34.37
CA THR A 95 52.04 -40.44 34.03
C THR A 95 52.79 -41.14 32.91
N VAL A 96 53.50 -40.37 32.09
CA VAL A 96 54.44 -40.84 31.07
C VAL A 96 55.83 -40.28 31.35
N VAL A 97 56.86 -41.06 31.01
CA VAL A 97 58.26 -40.64 31.14
C VAL A 97 58.69 -40.03 29.81
N ILE A 98 59.17 -38.79 29.85
CA ILE A 98 59.69 -38.07 28.67
C ILE A 98 61.11 -37.56 28.94
N ALA A 99 61.89 -37.35 27.89
CA ALA A 99 63.17 -36.65 28.00
C ALA A 99 62.96 -35.20 28.47
N VAL A 100 63.87 -34.69 29.29
CA VAL A 100 63.77 -33.34 29.89
C VAL A 100 63.79 -32.23 28.83
N ASP A 101 64.51 -32.45 27.73
CA ASP A 101 64.69 -31.54 26.59
C ASP A 101 63.62 -31.66 25.49
N ARG A 102 62.59 -32.50 25.70
CA ARG A 102 61.53 -32.71 24.71
C ARG A 102 60.69 -31.45 24.51
N THR A 103 60.67 -30.94 23.27
CA THR A 103 59.88 -29.78 22.85
C THR A 103 58.48 -30.13 22.30
N THR A 104 58.23 -31.41 22.02
CA THR A 104 56.94 -31.90 21.52
C THR A 104 56.03 -32.37 22.66
N PRO A 105 54.70 -32.29 22.52
CA PRO A 105 53.76 -32.78 23.52
C PRO A 105 54.07 -34.24 23.93
N PRO A 106 53.88 -34.58 25.20
CA PRO A 106 54.07 -35.95 25.65
C PRO A 106 53.14 -36.89 24.86
N PRO A 107 53.56 -38.12 24.56
CA PRO A 107 52.68 -39.08 23.90
C PRO A 107 51.71 -39.68 24.92
N PRO A 108 50.56 -40.22 24.49
CA PRO A 108 49.68 -40.97 25.37
C PRO A 108 50.39 -42.21 25.94
N CYS A 109 50.02 -42.64 27.15
CA CYS A 109 50.57 -43.87 27.72
C CYS A 109 50.13 -45.11 26.92
N SER A 110 50.85 -46.24 27.10
CA SER A 110 50.59 -47.48 26.33
C SER A 110 49.12 -47.94 26.39
N GLU A 111 48.49 -47.85 27.56
CA GLU A 111 47.09 -48.25 27.77
C GLU A 111 46.11 -47.36 26.98
N CYS A 112 46.38 -46.05 26.89
CA CYS A 112 45.58 -45.14 26.07
C CYS A 112 45.78 -45.43 24.58
N VAL A 113 47.01 -45.74 24.16
CA VAL A 113 47.30 -46.13 22.77
C VAL A 113 46.59 -47.44 22.40
N GLU A 114 46.45 -48.39 23.32
CA GLU A 114 45.68 -49.62 23.08
C GLU A 114 44.19 -49.35 22.86
N VAL A 115 43.60 -48.44 23.63
CA VAL A 115 42.23 -47.96 23.38
C VAL A 115 42.11 -47.37 21.98
N HIS A 116 43.06 -46.52 21.57
CA HIS A 116 43.08 -45.93 20.23
C HIS A 116 43.15 -46.99 19.12
N ARG A 117 43.92 -48.05 19.34
CA ARG A 117 44.05 -49.18 18.40
C ARG A 117 42.82 -50.09 18.38
N SER A 118 42.01 -50.10 19.43
CA SER A 118 40.87 -51.00 19.57
C SER A 118 39.77 -50.75 18.52
N THR A 119 39.27 -51.84 17.93
CA THR A 119 38.18 -51.78 16.94
C THR A 119 36.91 -51.09 17.46
N PRO A 120 36.45 -51.33 18.71
CA PRO A 120 35.27 -50.64 19.24
C PRO A 120 35.44 -49.12 19.33
N PHE A 121 36.62 -48.64 19.74
CA PHE A 121 36.87 -47.21 19.83
C PHE A 121 36.99 -46.56 18.45
N LYS A 122 37.68 -47.19 17.50
CA LYS A 122 37.73 -46.73 16.10
C LYS A 122 36.33 -46.59 15.47
N LYS A 123 35.44 -47.54 15.74
CA LYS A 123 34.02 -47.46 15.32
C LYS A 123 33.29 -46.32 16.03
N ALA A 124 33.56 -46.10 17.32
CA ALA A 124 32.93 -45.04 18.10
C ALA A 124 33.31 -43.65 17.60
N ILE A 125 34.59 -43.39 17.32
CA ILE A 125 35.06 -42.08 16.84
C ILE A 125 34.69 -41.81 15.38
N SER A 126 34.46 -42.84 14.56
CA SER A 126 34.14 -42.68 13.14
C SER A 126 32.68 -42.32 12.84
N LYS A 127 31.75 -42.34 13.82
CA LYS A 127 30.35 -41.97 13.52
C LYS A 127 30.19 -40.45 13.39
N PRO A 128 29.44 -39.98 12.38
CA PRO A 128 29.20 -38.55 12.18
C PRO A 128 28.31 -37.97 13.28
N ILE A 129 28.32 -36.63 13.40
CA ILE A 129 27.37 -35.89 14.23
C ILE A 129 25.97 -36.02 13.60
N PRO A 130 24.91 -36.35 14.37
CA PRO A 130 23.55 -36.41 13.85
C PRO A 130 23.09 -35.08 13.24
N LYS A 131 22.31 -35.15 12.15
CA LYS A 131 21.58 -34.00 11.58
C LYS A 131 20.67 -33.35 12.65
N LYS A 132 20.40 -32.05 12.54
CA LYS A 132 19.63 -31.26 13.52
C LYS A 132 18.27 -31.90 13.84
N GLU A 133 17.53 -32.33 12.81
CA GLU A 133 16.24 -33.01 12.94
C GLU A 133 16.31 -34.33 13.71
N ASN A 134 17.45 -35.01 13.65
CA ASN A 134 17.67 -36.32 14.28
C ASN A 134 18.23 -36.21 15.71
N ARG A 135 18.62 -35.02 16.16
CA ARG A 135 19.11 -34.82 17.54
C ARG A 135 18.05 -35.20 18.59
N LYS A 136 16.76 -35.04 18.28
CA LYS A 136 15.66 -35.43 19.18
C LYS A 136 15.60 -36.93 19.50
N PHE A 137 16.22 -37.77 18.66
CA PHE A 137 16.28 -39.23 18.85
C PHE A 137 17.55 -39.70 19.57
N VAL A 138 18.42 -38.79 20.02
CA VAL A 138 19.60 -39.14 20.82
C VAL A 138 19.14 -39.64 22.19
N ASN A 139 19.66 -40.80 22.59
CA ASN A 139 19.27 -41.43 23.85
C ASN A 139 19.68 -40.55 25.05
N LYS A 140 18.68 -40.10 25.82
CA LYS A 140 18.85 -39.23 26.99
C LYS A 140 19.76 -39.82 28.07
N GLN A 141 19.91 -41.15 28.15
CA GLN A 141 20.77 -41.80 29.15
C GLN A 141 22.25 -41.44 29.03
N TYR A 142 22.68 -40.96 27.87
CA TYR A 142 24.05 -40.52 27.62
C TYR A 142 24.20 -39.01 27.72
N LEU A 143 23.20 -38.30 28.26
CA LEU A 143 23.26 -36.89 28.57
C LEU A 143 23.38 -36.73 30.08
N ASN A 144 24.23 -35.79 30.52
CA ASN A 144 24.33 -35.47 31.93
C ASN A 144 23.24 -34.45 32.28
N GLU A 145 22.15 -34.92 32.90
CA GLU A 145 21.02 -34.08 33.27
C GLU A 145 21.39 -33.00 34.29
N VAL A 146 22.25 -33.32 35.26
CA VAL A 146 22.69 -32.38 36.30
C VAL A 146 23.48 -31.22 35.70
N LEU A 147 24.46 -31.52 34.83
CA LEU A 147 25.21 -30.48 34.12
C LEU A 147 24.31 -29.68 33.17
N GLY A 148 23.32 -30.32 32.54
CA GLY A 148 22.33 -29.65 31.71
C GLY A 148 21.49 -28.64 32.50
N LYS A 149 21.03 -29.02 33.69
CA LYS A 149 20.26 -28.15 34.61
C LYS A 149 21.10 -27.00 35.14
N GLN A 150 22.31 -27.26 35.62
CA GLN A 150 23.25 -26.21 36.06
C GLN A 150 23.59 -25.22 34.93
N TYR A 151 23.70 -25.71 33.69
CA TYR A 151 23.90 -24.83 32.54
C TYR A 151 22.65 -23.99 32.23
N ALA A 152 21.46 -24.57 32.36
CA ALA A 152 20.21 -23.85 32.16
C ALA A 152 20.00 -22.76 33.22
N GLU A 153 20.26 -23.08 34.49
CA GLU A 153 20.26 -22.15 35.63
C GLU A 153 21.23 -20.98 35.39
N SER A 154 22.50 -21.27 35.08
CA SER A 154 23.52 -20.22 34.89
C SER A 154 23.28 -19.29 33.69
N LYS A 155 22.40 -19.67 32.76
CA LYS A 155 22.03 -18.86 31.58
C LYS A 155 20.59 -18.34 31.61
N GLY A 156 19.85 -18.54 32.70
CA GLY A 156 18.45 -18.14 32.79
C GLY A 156 17.53 -18.88 31.79
N LEU A 157 17.95 -20.06 31.34
CA LEU A 157 17.19 -20.93 30.43
C LEU A 157 16.33 -21.94 31.20
N GLN A 158 16.46 -22.02 32.52
CA GLN A 158 15.75 -22.97 33.37
C GLN A 158 14.24 -22.90 33.17
N ASP A 159 13.66 -21.69 33.25
CA ASP A 159 12.22 -21.48 33.11
C ASP A 159 11.69 -21.89 31.72
N LEU A 160 12.54 -21.84 30.68
CA LEU A 160 12.18 -22.24 29.31
C LEU A 160 12.27 -23.75 29.08
N VAL A 161 12.95 -24.48 29.97
CA VAL A 161 13.31 -25.90 29.81
C VAL A 161 12.57 -26.79 30.81
N GLU A 162 12.35 -26.30 32.04
CA GLU A 162 11.80 -27.09 33.15
C GLU A 162 10.28 -26.93 33.35
N ASP A 163 9.67 -25.86 32.85
CA ASP A 163 8.21 -25.73 32.84
C ASP A 163 7.61 -26.64 31.76
N GLU A 164 6.80 -27.63 32.18
CA GLU A 164 6.13 -28.57 31.28
C GLU A 164 5.20 -27.84 30.28
N ASN A 165 4.73 -26.65 30.64
CA ASN A 165 3.93 -25.77 29.80
C ASN A 165 4.75 -24.67 29.12
N ALA A 166 6.08 -24.64 29.24
CA ALA A 166 6.94 -23.65 28.59
C ALA A 166 6.68 -23.61 27.08
N THR A 167 6.50 -24.77 26.44
CA THR A 167 6.18 -24.87 25.01
C THR A 167 4.79 -24.34 24.64
N GLN A 168 3.88 -24.23 25.62
CA GLN A 168 2.57 -23.61 25.47
C GLN A 168 2.59 -22.10 25.76
N SER A 169 3.59 -21.63 26.51
CA SER A 169 3.77 -20.22 26.83
C SER A 169 3.92 -19.35 25.56
N LEU A 170 3.33 -18.16 25.60
CA LEU A 170 3.37 -17.23 24.47
C LEU A 170 4.81 -16.86 24.05
N PRO A 171 5.76 -16.54 24.95
CA PRO A 171 7.12 -16.16 24.57
C PRO A 171 7.87 -17.26 23.82
N VAL A 172 7.78 -18.51 24.27
CA VAL A 172 8.44 -19.67 23.62
C VAL A 172 7.80 -19.94 22.27
N ARG A 173 6.46 -19.91 22.17
CA ARG A 173 5.75 -20.05 20.90
C ARG A 173 6.10 -18.93 19.92
N PHE A 174 6.19 -17.70 20.41
CA PHE A 174 6.60 -16.54 19.62
C PHE A 174 8.02 -16.73 19.08
N ALA A 175 8.99 -17.03 19.95
CA ALA A 175 10.38 -17.26 19.55
C ALA A 175 10.54 -18.42 18.55
N LEU A 176 9.91 -19.58 18.81
CA LEU A 176 9.92 -20.71 17.87
C LEU A 176 9.24 -20.35 16.54
N GLY A 177 8.15 -19.60 16.58
CA GLY A 177 7.45 -19.11 15.39
C GLY A 177 8.31 -18.15 14.56
N CYS A 178 9.03 -17.22 15.19
CA CYS A 178 9.99 -16.35 14.50
C CYS A 178 11.15 -17.15 13.92
N LEU A 179 11.78 -18.05 14.70
CA LEU A 179 12.92 -18.86 14.26
C LEU A 179 12.58 -19.86 13.15
N SER A 180 11.33 -20.32 13.10
CA SER A 180 10.83 -21.18 12.01
C SER A 180 10.33 -20.39 10.80
N GLY A 181 10.32 -19.05 10.85
CA GLY A 181 9.77 -18.20 9.80
C GLY A 181 8.24 -18.18 9.73
N LYS A 182 7.55 -18.78 10.70
CA LYS A 182 6.08 -18.79 10.78
C LYS A 182 5.47 -17.40 10.98
N TYR A 183 6.18 -16.52 11.69
CA TYR A 183 5.81 -15.11 11.87
C TYR A 183 6.75 -14.23 11.06
N SER A 184 6.26 -13.73 9.91
CA SER A 184 7.08 -13.01 8.92
C SER A 184 6.67 -11.55 8.70
N ASN A 185 5.73 -11.03 9.50
CA ASN A 185 5.29 -9.64 9.38
C ASN A 185 6.39 -8.68 9.87
N LYS A 186 7.01 -7.96 8.93
CA LYS A 186 8.12 -7.05 9.19
C LYS A 186 7.76 -5.83 10.04
N THR A 187 6.51 -5.36 9.96
CA THR A 187 6.01 -4.25 10.79
C THR A 187 5.92 -4.68 12.25
N LEU A 188 5.37 -5.87 12.52
CA LEU A 188 5.31 -6.44 13.87
C LEU A 188 6.71 -6.72 14.41
N GLU A 189 7.60 -7.29 13.59
CA GLU A 189 9.00 -7.49 13.95
C GLU A 189 9.69 -6.16 14.31
N GLY A 190 9.45 -5.12 13.51
CA GLY A 190 9.95 -3.77 13.76
C GLY A 190 9.45 -3.17 15.07
N LEU A 191 8.17 -3.36 15.39
CA LEU A 191 7.57 -2.94 16.66
C LEU A 191 8.21 -3.66 17.84
N VAL A 192 8.32 -4.99 17.79
CA VAL A 192 8.94 -5.80 18.85
C VAL A 192 10.41 -5.41 19.02
N LYS A 193 11.14 -5.22 17.92
CA LYS A 193 12.53 -4.79 17.94
C LYS A 193 12.70 -3.40 18.58
N ALA A 194 11.80 -2.47 18.30
CA ALA A 194 11.80 -1.15 18.93
C ALA A 194 11.60 -1.28 20.45
N TYR A 195 10.63 -2.09 20.89
CA TYR A 195 10.39 -2.31 22.31
C TYR A 195 11.58 -2.97 23.03
N VAL A 196 12.12 -4.06 22.47
CA VAL A 196 13.29 -4.76 23.04
C VAL A 196 14.51 -3.85 23.11
N THR A 197 14.78 -3.07 22.04
CA THR A 197 15.92 -2.15 22.00
C THR A 197 15.77 -1.02 23.03
N MET A 198 14.54 -0.57 23.30
CA MET A 198 14.25 0.42 24.34
C MET A 198 14.58 -0.13 25.73
N GLU A 199 14.07 -1.30 26.08
CA GLU A 199 14.35 -1.95 27.37
C GLU A 199 15.85 -2.27 27.55
N ASP A 200 16.52 -2.73 26.50
CA ASP A 200 17.97 -2.96 26.48
C ASP A 200 18.80 -1.68 26.71
N ARG A 201 18.31 -0.53 26.23
CA ARG A 201 18.97 0.77 26.49
C ARG A 201 18.73 1.23 27.92
N LYS A 202 17.48 1.08 28.40
CA LYS A 202 17.08 1.43 29.77
C LYS A 202 17.87 0.65 30.81
N SER A 203 18.03 -0.67 30.62
CA SER A 203 18.84 -1.52 31.51
C SER A 203 20.32 -1.14 31.54
N LYS A 204 20.82 -0.51 30.47
CA LYS A 204 22.20 0.00 30.36
C LYS A 204 22.33 1.47 30.80
N GLY A 205 21.29 2.08 31.34
CA GLY A 205 21.26 3.50 31.71
C GLY A 205 21.44 4.46 30.52
N LYS A 206 21.17 4.01 29.29
CA LYS A 206 21.29 4.82 28.07
C LYS A 206 19.95 5.45 27.71
N GLY A 207 19.98 6.72 27.30
CA GLY A 207 18.81 7.40 26.77
C GLY A 207 18.40 6.94 25.36
N LEU A 208 17.29 7.51 24.88
CA LEU A 208 16.72 7.19 23.56
C LEU A 208 17.26 8.11 22.43
N GLN A 209 18.37 8.80 22.65
CA GLN A 209 19.00 9.59 21.60
C GLN A 209 19.43 8.68 20.43
N ASN A 210 19.27 9.14 19.18
CA ASN A 210 19.61 8.38 17.97
C ASN A 210 18.98 6.97 17.93
N PHE A 211 17.73 6.84 18.38
CA PHE A 211 16.97 5.61 18.28
C PHE A 211 16.66 5.28 16.80
N LYS A 212 16.92 4.05 16.37
CA LYS A 212 16.70 3.61 14.98
C LYS A 212 15.47 2.71 14.91
N TYR A 213 14.56 3.04 14.01
CA TYR A 213 13.38 2.24 13.69
C TYR A 213 13.59 1.49 12.38
N THR A 214 12.93 0.34 12.22
CA THR A 214 12.93 -0.35 10.93
C THR A 214 12.09 0.41 9.91
N PRO A 215 12.43 0.36 8.61
CA PRO A 215 11.67 1.07 7.57
C PRO A 215 10.17 0.72 7.58
N GLU A 216 9.82 -0.55 7.75
CA GLU A 216 8.44 -1.03 7.69
C GLU A 216 7.60 -0.54 8.88
N PHE A 217 8.18 -0.51 10.09
CA PHE A 217 7.50 0.03 11.26
C PHE A 217 7.42 1.56 11.22
N LEU A 218 8.45 2.22 10.68
CA LEU A 218 8.43 3.66 10.46
C LEU A 218 7.36 4.07 9.45
N GLN A 219 7.19 3.32 8.35
CA GLN A 219 6.11 3.55 7.38
C GLN A 219 4.74 3.41 8.04
N PHE A 220 4.51 2.36 8.82
CA PHE A 220 3.28 2.20 9.59
C PHE A 220 3.02 3.40 10.52
N CYS A 221 4.06 3.92 11.19
CA CYS A 221 3.94 5.13 12.00
C CYS A 221 3.55 6.35 11.16
N HIS A 222 4.12 6.53 9.98
CA HIS A 222 3.75 7.59 9.03
C HIS A 222 2.29 7.46 8.58
N ASP A 223 1.83 6.26 8.23
CA ASP A 223 0.46 6.01 7.77
C ASP A 223 -0.56 6.31 8.87
N GLN A 224 -0.30 5.84 10.10
CA GLN A 224 -1.15 6.12 11.25
C GLN A 224 -1.17 7.61 11.60
N HIS A 225 0.00 8.27 11.60
CA HIS A 225 0.09 9.70 11.88
C HIS A 225 -0.67 10.53 10.84
N THR A 226 -0.53 10.19 9.55
CA THR A 226 -1.20 10.88 8.44
C THR A 226 -2.71 10.67 8.50
N THR A 227 -3.17 9.45 8.82
CA THR A 227 -4.59 9.13 8.90
C THR A 227 -5.25 9.75 10.13
N SER A 228 -4.61 9.66 11.30
CA SER A 228 -5.11 10.23 12.55
C SER A 228 -3.95 10.53 13.52
N PRO A 229 -3.51 11.79 13.61
CA PRO A 229 -2.51 12.19 14.59
C PRO A 229 -2.92 11.89 16.03
N ALA A 230 -4.23 11.92 16.32
CA ALA A 230 -4.76 11.58 17.64
C ALA A 230 -4.61 10.09 17.97
N ALA A 231 -4.96 9.20 17.04
CA ALA A 231 -4.75 7.76 17.21
C ALA A 231 -3.25 7.44 17.35
N TYR A 232 -2.40 8.10 16.56
CA TYR A 232 -0.96 7.96 16.67
C TYR A 232 -0.41 8.37 18.04
N ARG A 233 -0.91 9.48 18.62
CA ARG A 233 -0.54 9.87 20.00
C ARG A 233 -0.94 8.80 21.01
N GLY A 234 -2.12 8.22 20.90
CA GLY A 234 -2.54 7.10 21.75
C GLY A 234 -1.64 5.88 21.59
N LEU A 235 -1.27 5.55 20.35
CA LEU A 235 -0.35 4.46 20.04
C LEU A 235 1.03 4.68 20.67
N GLY A 236 1.54 5.91 20.59
CA GLY A 236 2.83 6.30 21.17
C GLY A 236 2.87 6.28 22.71
N GLN A 237 1.73 6.17 23.39
CA GLN A 237 1.68 5.96 24.85
C GLN A 237 1.93 4.50 25.24
N VAL A 238 1.65 3.56 24.33
CA VAL A 238 1.74 2.11 24.59
C VAL A 238 3.00 1.53 23.96
N PHE A 239 3.35 1.94 22.75
CA PHE A 239 4.49 1.41 22.01
C PHE A 239 5.62 2.44 21.89
N GLN A 240 6.85 1.93 21.81
CA GLN A 240 8.00 2.75 21.46
C GLN A 240 7.90 3.17 19.98
N ALA A 241 7.26 4.31 19.72
CA ALA A 241 7.11 4.91 18.40
C ALA A 241 7.93 6.21 18.28
N PRO A 242 8.29 6.64 17.06
CA PRO A 242 8.89 7.94 16.83
C PRO A 242 8.07 9.11 17.41
N ALA A 243 8.73 10.20 17.80
CA ALA A 243 8.01 11.43 18.09
C ALA A 243 7.40 12.01 16.80
N GLN A 244 6.25 12.68 16.89
CA GLN A 244 5.59 13.33 15.73
C GLN A 244 6.55 14.27 14.99
N ARG A 245 7.30 15.09 15.72
CA ARG A 245 8.34 15.97 15.16
C ARG A 245 9.39 15.22 14.33
N THR A 246 9.71 13.97 14.67
CA THR A 246 10.65 13.15 13.89
C THR A 246 10.01 12.74 12.56
N LEU A 247 8.74 12.33 12.58
CA LEU A 247 7.98 12.02 11.37
C LEU A 247 7.86 13.25 10.46
N GLU A 248 7.52 14.41 11.01
CA GLU A 248 7.44 15.67 10.26
C GLU A 248 8.77 16.06 9.60
N LYS A 249 9.89 15.87 10.32
CA LYS A 249 11.23 16.10 9.76
C LYS A 249 11.58 15.13 8.64
N HIS A 250 11.10 13.89 8.69
CA HIS A 250 11.27 12.94 7.59
C HIS A 250 10.45 13.40 6.38
N ILE A 251 9.16 13.70 6.57
CA ILE A 251 8.27 14.19 5.51
C ILE A 251 8.83 15.48 4.88
N ALA A 252 9.38 16.40 5.67
CA ALA A 252 9.95 17.65 5.17
C ALA A 252 11.20 17.45 4.30
N LYS A 253 11.88 16.29 4.39
CA LYS A 253 13.02 15.91 3.54
C LYS A 253 12.61 15.12 2.31
N GLU A 254 11.42 14.54 2.31
CA GLU A 254 10.87 13.87 1.13
C GLU A 254 10.64 14.90 0.02
N PRO A 255 10.81 14.52 -1.26
CA PRO A 255 10.53 15.41 -2.36
C PRO A 255 9.06 15.85 -2.34
N ARG A 256 8.83 17.16 -2.38
CA ARG A 256 7.47 17.72 -2.31
C ARG A 256 6.74 17.57 -3.65
N PHE A 257 5.41 17.61 -3.57
CA PHE A 257 4.59 17.74 -4.77
C PHE A 257 4.97 19.05 -5.51
N PRO A 258 5.21 19.00 -6.84
CA PRO A 258 5.68 20.18 -7.57
C PRO A 258 4.64 21.30 -7.55
N VAL A 259 5.10 22.54 -7.34
CA VAL A 259 4.24 23.72 -7.37
C VAL A 259 3.97 24.13 -8.82
N GLY A 260 2.70 24.38 -9.16
CA GLY A 260 2.31 24.80 -10.51
C GLY A 260 2.20 23.66 -11.50
N ILE A 261 2.51 23.94 -12.77
CA ILE A 261 2.43 23.00 -13.89
C ILE A 261 3.85 22.82 -14.47
N SER A 262 4.45 21.65 -14.24
CA SER A 262 5.83 21.36 -14.64
C SER A 262 5.97 19.94 -15.22
N THR A 263 7.06 19.68 -15.94
CA THR A 263 7.34 18.34 -16.49
C THR A 263 7.35 17.25 -15.41
N ARG A 264 7.89 17.58 -14.22
CA ARG A 264 7.93 16.67 -13.08
C ARG A 264 6.55 16.20 -12.63
N ASN A 265 5.51 17.04 -12.75
CA ASN A 265 4.14 16.64 -12.46
C ASN A 265 3.73 15.44 -13.34
N PHE A 266 4.04 15.51 -14.64
CA PHE A 266 3.67 14.48 -15.60
C PHE A 266 4.50 13.21 -15.42
N GLU A 267 5.80 13.34 -15.12
CA GLU A 267 6.68 12.20 -14.80
C GLU A 267 6.22 11.43 -13.57
N LEU A 268 5.76 12.14 -12.51
CA LEU A 268 5.21 11.51 -11.32
C LEU A 268 3.92 10.74 -11.62
N VAL A 269 3.06 11.27 -12.51
CA VAL A 269 1.87 10.56 -12.99
C VAL A 269 2.28 9.30 -13.75
N GLN A 270 3.20 9.38 -14.71
CA GLN A 270 3.63 8.21 -15.47
C GLN A 270 4.27 7.16 -14.57
N LYS A 271 5.09 7.57 -13.60
CA LYS A 271 5.65 6.68 -12.58
C LYS A 271 4.54 5.98 -11.80
N HIS A 272 3.54 6.71 -11.33
CA HIS A 272 2.42 6.13 -10.59
C HIS A 272 1.67 5.09 -11.44
N LEU A 273 1.36 5.39 -12.71
CA LEU A 273 0.72 4.45 -13.63
C LEU A 273 1.57 3.18 -13.82
N ASN A 274 2.89 3.32 -13.96
CA ASN A 274 3.81 2.18 -14.05
C ASN A 274 3.85 1.36 -12.75
N ASP A 275 3.88 2.01 -11.58
CA ASP A 275 3.95 1.35 -10.27
C ASP A 275 2.71 0.47 -10.00
N ILE A 276 1.55 0.85 -10.52
CA ILE A 276 0.32 0.04 -10.47
C ILE A 276 0.13 -0.86 -11.70
N ALA A 277 1.12 -0.92 -12.59
CA ALA A 277 1.09 -1.67 -13.86
C ALA A 277 -0.13 -1.36 -14.74
N TYR A 278 -0.48 -0.07 -14.85
CA TYR A 278 -1.60 0.42 -15.64
C TYR A 278 -1.12 1.16 -16.89
N ASP A 279 -1.48 0.65 -18.06
CA ASP A 279 -1.17 1.25 -19.38
C ASP A 279 -2.43 1.69 -20.15
N GLY A 280 -3.58 1.71 -19.46
CA GLY A 280 -4.88 1.99 -20.06
C GLY A 280 -5.20 3.48 -20.22
N PRO A 281 -6.42 3.80 -20.72
CA PRO A 281 -6.88 5.17 -20.89
C PRO A 281 -7.12 5.88 -19.54
N VAL A 282 -6.97 7.20 -19.50
CA VAL A 282 -7.22 8.01 -18.29
C VAL A 282 -8.13 9.18 -18.60
N GLY A 283 -8.96 9.57 -17.63
CA GLY A 283 -9.77 10.79 -17.68
C GLY A 283 -9.08 11.92 -16.93
N LEU A 284 -9.19 13.15 -17.43
CA LEU A 284 -8.67 14.35 -16.76
C LEU A 284 -9.85 15.23 -16.33
N GLY A 285 -9.90 15.57 -15.05
CA GLY A 285 -10.84 16.53 -14.49
C GLY A 285 -10.12 17.81 -14.05
N CYS A 286 -10.81 18.95 -14.12
CA CYS A 286 -10.31 20.20 -13.57
C CYS A 286 -11.40 20.92 -12.78
N ASP A 287 -11.05 21.42 -11.60
CA ASP A 287 -11.93 22.24 -10.78
C ASP A 287 -11.13 23.24 -9.93
N ASP A 288 -11.80 24.27 -9.45
CA ASP A 288 -11.25 25.30 -8.58
C ASP A 288 -11.82 25.16 -7.17
N THR A 289 -10.96 25.19 -6.15
CA THR A 289 -11.38 25.31 -4.75
C THR A 289 -10.98 26.66 -4.17
N LYS A 290 -11.79 27.20 -3.26
CA LYS A 290 -11.47 28.46 -2.58
C LYS A 290 -10.33 28.26 -1.57
N LEU A 291 -9.44 29.23 -1.49
CA LEU A 291 -8.36 29.29 -0.51
C LEU A 291 -8.58 30.44 0.49
N PHE A 292 -8.03 30.26 1.69
CA PHE A 292 -7.69 31.42 2.51
C PHE A 292 -6.49 32.12 1.88
N SER A 293 -6.70 33.35 1.42
CA SER A 293 -5.68 34.10 0.72
C SER A 293 -4.51 34.45 1.65
N GLY A 294 -3.30 34.04 1.27
CA GLY A 294 -2.08 34.38 1.99
C GLY A 294 -0.82 33.83 1.31
N LEU A 295 0.30 34.50 1.56
CA LEU A 295 1.63 34.00 1.22
C LEU A 295 2.21 33.23 2.40
N GLN A 296 2.82 32.08 2.13
CA GLN A 296 3.47 31.25 3.15
C GLN A 296 4.92 30.96 2.79
N LEU A 297 5.78 31.00 3.80
CA LEU A 297 7.18 30.63 3.67
C LEU A 297 7.34 29.11 3.69
N MET A 298 8.00 28.57 2.66
CA MET A 298 8.30 27.15 2.52
C MET A 298 9.80 26.96 2.29
N TRP A 299 10.39 25.94 2.92
CA TRP A 299 11.72 25.46 2.58
C TRP A 299 11.66 24.43 1.44
N ASP A 300 12.44 24.66 0.38
CA ASP A 300 12.67 23.73 -0.72
C ASP A 300 14.03 23.03 -0.51
N GLY A 301 13.99 21.72 -0.27
CA GLY A 301 15.19 20.90 -0.01
C GLY A 301 16.01 20.57 -1.25
N GLU A 302 15.45 20.68 -2.45
CA GLU A 302 16.20 20.47 -3.71
C GLU A 302 16.99 21.72 -4.07
N LYS A 303 16.36 22.89 -3.93
CA LYS A 303 17.00 24.19 -4.20
C LYS A 303 17.79 24.74 -3.01
N ASN A 304 17.70 24.10 -1.84
CA ASN A 304 18.30 24.56 -0.58
C ASN A 304 18.01 26.04 -0.29
N SER A 305 16.76 26.46 -0.46
CA SER A 305 16.36 27.86 -0.27
C SER A 305 14.92 27.99 0.22
N HIS A 306 14.59 29.17 0.75
CA HIS A 306 13.23 29.48 1.16
C HIS A 306 12.47 30.13 0.01
N PHE A 307 11.19 29.80 -0.11
CA PHE A 307 10.27 30.33 -1.12
C PHE A 307 8.99 30.82 -0.46
N LEU A 308 8.47 31.96 -0.92
CA LEU A 308 7.11 32.36 -0.66
C LEU A 308 6.19 31.70 -1.70
N VAL A 309 5.19 30.98 -1.22
CA VAL A 309 4.17 30.29 -2.02
C VAL A 309 2.77 30.79 -1.68
N GLY A 310 1.80 30.52 -2.54
CA GLY A 310 0.40 30.95 -2.37
C GLY A 310 0.03 32.21 -3.15
N GLY A 311 0.98 32.79 -3.91
CA GLY A 311 0.70 33.84 -4.89
C GLY A 311 0.12 33.28 -6.19
N CYS A 312 -0.45 34.16 -7.02
CA CYS A 312 -0.93 33.80 -8.36
C CYS A 312 0.22 33.46 -9.34
N ASP A 313 1.38 34.05 -9.11
CA ASP A 313 2.58 33.90 -9.90
C ASP A 313 3.46 32.74 -9.42
N GLU A 314 4.64 32.58 -10.01
CA GLU A 314 5.60 31.56 -9.61
C GLU A 314 6.15 31.81 -8.19
N PRO A 315 6.54 30.76 -7.44
CA PRO A 315 7.12 30.90 -6.11
C PRO A 315 8.30 31.88 -6.07
N ILE A 316 8.29 32.78 -5.09
CA ILE A 316 9.29 33.84 -4.96
C ILE A 316 10.41 33.34 -4.04
N GLN A 317 11.63 33.24 -4.56
CA GLN A 317 12.79 32.89 -3.74
C GLN A 317 13.14 34.02 -2.78
N VAL A 318 13.35 33.70 -1.51
CA VAL A 318 13.73 34.65 -0.47
C VAL A 318 14.99 34.18 0.25
N LEU A 319 15.98 35.06 0.36
CA LEU A 319 17.32 34.73 0.86
C LEU A 319 17.49 35.02 2.35
N ASP A 320 16.74 35.98 2.88
CA ASP A 320 16.83 36.47 4.25
C ASP A 320 15.47 36.98 4.75
N ALA A 321 15.39 37.32 6.03
CA ALA A 321 14.15 37.77 6.68
C ALA A 321 13.63 39.11 6.13
N ASP A 322 14.53 40.02 5.73
CA ASP A 322 14.15 41.32 5.18
C ASP A 322 13.54 41.18 3.79
N ALA A 323 14.04 40.24 2.98
CA ALA A 323 13.45 39.84 1.71
C ALA A 323 12.03 39.29 1.91
N VAL A 324 11.80 38.47 2.95
CA VAL A 324 10.44 38.00 3.28
C VAL A 324 9.51 39.18 3.54
N GLN A 325 9.89 40.11 4.40
CA GLN A 325 9.03 41.24 4.75
C GLN A 325 8.75 42.16 3.55
N ARG A 326 9.77 42.41 2.71
CA ARG A 326 9.63 43.20 1.48
C ARG A 326 8.66 42.54 0.50
N GLU A 327 8.84 41.25 0.22
CA GLU A 327 8.00 40.54 -0.76
C GLU A 327 6.57 40.32 -0.25
N MET A 328 6.37 40.09 1.06
CA MET A 328 5.03 39.98 1.63
C MET A 328 4.28 41.32 1.66
N SER A 329 5.00 42.44 1.71
CA SER A 329 4.42 43.80 1.68
C SER A 329 4.25 44.34 0.26
N ASN A 330 4.77 43.64 -0.75
CA ASN A 330 4.71 44.07 -2.14
C ASN A 330 3.29 43.86 -2.71
N PRO A 331 2.57 44.93 -3.09
CA PRO A 331 1.21 44.81 -3.59
C PRO A 331 1.09 44.06 -4.91
N SER A 332 2.20 43.91 -5.66
CA SER A 332 2.24 43.11 -6.89
C SER A 332 2.19 41.60 -6.60
N ASN A 333 2.63 41.16 -5.41
CA ASN A 333 2.62 39.75 -5.01
C ASN A 333 1.26 39.35 -4.46
N ARG A 334 0.24 39.38 -5.33
CA ARG A 334 -1.14 39.10 -4.94
C ARG A 334 -1.27 37.65 -4.50
N ALA A 335 -1.72 37.47 -3.26
CA ALA A 335 -2.10 36.16 -2.76
C ALA A 335 -3.31 35.61 -3.54
N ALA A 336 -3.24 34.34 -3.90
CA ALA A 336 -4.31 33.66 -4.61
C ALA A 336 -5.56 33.53 -3.75
N THR A 337 -6.72 33.47 -4.39
CA THR A 337 -8.02 33.27 -3.72
C THR A 337 -8.61 31.89 -4.04
N LYS A 338 -8.06 31.20 -5.05
CA LYS A 338 -8.45 29.86 -5.46
C LYS A 338 -7.23 28.99 -5.74
N LEU A 339 -7.43 27.68 -5.66
CA LEU A 339 -6.50 26.66 -6.13
C LEU A 339 -7.18 25.90 -7.26
N ARG A 340 -6.59 25.99 -8.46
CA ARG A 340 -6.99 25.18 -9.60
C ARG A 340 -6.28 23.83 -9.55
N LEU A 341 -7.04 22.76 -9.61
CA LEU A 341 -6.57 21.39 -9.49
C LEU A 341 -6.90 20.61 -10.76
N TRP A 342 -5.89 19.97 -11.33
CA TRP A 342 -6.07 18.97 -12.37
C TRP A 342 -5.91 17.58 -11.76
N VAL A 343 -6.93 16.75 -11.92
CA VAL A 343 -7.01 15.43 -11.29
C VAL A 343 -7.22 14.39 -12.38
N LEU A 344 -6.36 13.38 -12.39
CA LEU A 344 -6.44 12.25 -13.28
C LEU A 344 -7.24 11.12 -12.63
N SER A 345 -8.21 10.60 -13.35
CA SER A 345 -9.05 9.48 -12.95
C SER A 345 -8.64 8.23 -13.71
N ILE A 346 -8.31 7.18 -12.97
CA ILE A 346 -8.07 5.85 -13.51
C ILE A 346 -9.42 5.10 -13.46
N PRO A 347 -9.94 4.63 -14.59
CA PRO A 347 -11.25 3.97 -14.68
C PRO A 347 -11.26 2.53 -14.12
N TYR A 348 -10.74 2.35 -12.90
CA TYR A 348 -10.85 1.13 -12.12
C TYR A 348 -11.49 1.42 -10.76
N PRO A 349 -12.46 0.60 -10.32
CA PRO A 349 -13.04 0.76 -8.98
C PRO A 349 -11.95 0.70 -7.92
N LYS A 350 -12.06 1.57 -6.91
CA LYS A 350 -11.17 1.64 -5.73
C LYS A 350 -9.76 2.16 -6.00
N ILE A 351 -9.43 2.57 -7.22
CA ILE A 351 -8.21 3.35 -7.45
C ILE A 351 -8.54 4.83 -7.19
N PRO A 352 -7.85 5.49 -6.25
CA PRO A 352 -8.10 6.90 -5.97
C PRO A 352 -7.66 7.77 -7.17
N PRO A 353 -8.32 8.92 -7.38
CA PRO A 353 -7.85 9.91 -8.35
C PRO A 353 -6.44 10.41 -7.99
N VAL A 354 -5.66 10.76 -9.01
CA VAL A 354 -4.27 11.22 -8.89
C VAL A 354 -4.23 12.72 -9.15
N ILE A 355 -3.70 13.50 -8.21
CA ILE A 355 -3.48 14.93 -8.43
C ILE A 355 -2.33 15.09 -9.43
N VAL A 356 -2.61 15.68 -10.58
CA VAL A 356 -1.62 15.92 -11.63
C VAL A 356 -0.86 17.21 -11.33
N ALA A 357 -1.60 18.31 -11.21
CA ALA A 357 -1.04 19.64 -11.01
C ALA A 357 -1.97 20.47 -10.12
N ALA A 358 -1.37 21.41 -9.39
CA ALA A 358 -2.09 22.36 -8.55
C ALA A 358 -1.48 23.75 -8.76
N LYS A 359 -2.31 24.72 -9.18
CA LYS A 359 -1.87 26.11 -9.37
C LYS A 359 -2.77 27.06 -8.61
N ALA A 360 -2.16 27.90 -7.79
CA ALA A 360 -2.85 28.97 -7.09
C ALA A 360 -3.18 30.08 -8.11
N ILE A 361 -4.44 30.54 -8.12
CA ILE A 361 -4.98 31.48 -9.10
C ILE A 361 -5.87 32.54 -8.44
N PRO A 362 -6.08 33.71 -9.07
CA PRO A 362 -7.11 34.64 -8.63
C PRO A 362 -8.51 34.14 -9.05
N ASP A 363 -9.54 34.87 -8.64
CA ASP A 363 -10.94 34.54 -8.90
C ASP A 363 -11.48 35.06 -10.23
N ASN A 364 -10.69 35.82 -10.98
CA ASN A 364 -11.10 36.59 -12.16
C ASN A 364 -10.31 36.26 -13.44
N LEU A 365 -9.78 35.03 -13.55
CA LEU A 365 -9.11 34.59 -14.78
C LEU A 365 -10.10 34.42 -15.94
N ASP A 366 -9.64 34.68 -17.17
CA ASP A 366 -10.42 34.53 -18.39
C ASP A 366 -10.28 33.13 -19.02
N GLY A 367 -11.15 32.84 -19.99
CA GLY A 367 -11.16 31.54 -20.68
C GLY A 367 -9.87 31.27 -21.45
N GLN A 368 -9.18 32.30 -21.96
CA GLN A 368 -7.91 32.16 -22.67
C GLN A 368 -6.83 31.62 -21.72
N THR A 369 -6.65 32.26 -20.57
CA THR A 369 -5.66 31.88 -19.56
C THR A 369 -5.91 30.46 -19.04
N LEU A 370 -7.18 30.13 -18.74
CA LEU A 370 -7.55 28.78 -18.29
C LEU A 370 -7.31 27.72 -19.36
N SER A 371 -7.55 28.05 -20.64
CA SER A 371 -7.29 27.15 -21.76
C SER A 371 -5.81 26.83 -21.91
N GLU A 372 -4.93 27.82 -21.75
CA GLU A 372 -3.47 27.66 -21.89
C GLU A 372 -2.90 26.76 -20.79
N MET A 373 -3.35 26.96 -19.55
CA MET A 373 -2.98 26.09 -18.43
C MET A 373 -3.42 24.65 -18.67
N SER A 374 -4.67 24.45 -19.10
CA SER A 374 -5.24 23.11 -19.30
C SER A 374 -4.61 22.38 -20.49
N LEU A 375 -4.31 23.08 -21.59
CA LEU A 375 -3.57 22.53 -22.73
C LEU A 375 -2.16 22.11 -22.35
N ARG A 376 -1.47 22.90 -21.52
CA ARG A 376 -0.14 22.54 -21.01
C ARG A 376 -0.17 21.23 -20.24
N VAL A 377 -1.21 21.00 -19.44
CA VAL A 377 -1.41 19.74 -18.70
C VAL A 377 -1.74 18.58 -19.65
N ILE A 378 -2.69 18.76 -20.58
CA ILE A 378 -3.09 17.72 -21.54
C ILE A 378 -1.90 17.27 -22.39
N ARG A 379 -1.21 18.21 -23.05
CA ARG A 379 -0.04 17.92 -23.89
C ARG A 379 1.12 17.36 -23.08
N GLY A 380 1.34 17.87 -21.87
CA GLY A 380 2.37 17.35 -20.97
C GLY A 380 2.17 15.90 -20.57
N LEU A 381 0.92 15.51 -20.26
CA LEU A 381 0.56 14.12 -19.98
C LEU A 381 0.70 13.21 -21.21
N ILE A 382 0.25 13.67 -22.39
CA ILE A 382 0.40 12.91 -23.64
C ILE A 382 1.89 12.71 -23.97
N GLY A 383 2.72 13.75 -23.77
CA GLY A 383 4.15 13.72 -24.02
C GLY A 383 4.93 12.69 -23.19
N VAL A 384 4.48 12.37 -21.96
CA VAL A 384 5.07 11.31 -21.13
C VAL A 384 4.48 9.92 -21.39
N GLY A 385 3.53 9.80 -22.33
CA GLY A 385 2.90 8.54 -22.73
C GLY A 385 1.59 8.21 -22.03
N ALA A 386 1.03 9.13 -21.22
CA ALA A 386 -0.25 8.90 -20.56
C ALA A 386 -1.40 8.97 -21.58
N LYS A 387 -2.26 7.94 -21.61
CA LYS A 387 -3.37 7.85 -22.56
C LYS A 387 -4.58 8.69 -22.12
N VAL A 388 -4.43 10.02 -22.04
CA VAL A 388 -5.51 10.98 -21.77
C VAL A 388 -6.58 10.95 -22.86
N VAL A 389 -7.78 10.46 -22.55
CA VAL A 389 -8.85 10.29 -23.55
C VAL A 389 -10.04 11.21 -23.35
N SER A 390 -10.15 11.85 -22.19
CA SER A 390 -11.20 12.85 -21.95
C SER A 390 -10.73 13.93 -21.00
N TYR A 391 -11.30 15.11 -21.17
CA TYR A 391 -11.15 16.25 -20.28
C TYR A 391 -12.54 16.73 -19.84
N SER A 392 -12.71 17.04 -18.56
CA SER A 392 -13.95 17.61 -18.05
C SER A 392 -13.70 18.69 -17.00
N SER A 393 -14.48 19.76 -17.06
CA SER A 393 -14.47 20.83 -16.06
C SER A 393 -15.90 21.23 -15.64
N ASP A 394 -15.99 22.18 -14.71
CA ASP A 394 -17.27 22.74 -14.27
C ASP A 394 -18.04 23.41 -15.43
N GLY A 395 -19.35 23.51 -15.28
CA GLY A 395 -20.28 24.08 -16.24
C GLY A 395 -20.21 25.60 -16.40
N SER A 396 -19.29 26.31 -15.74
CA SER A 396 -19.28 27.79 -15.72
C SER A 396 -19.07 28.43 -17.10
N GLU A 397 -19.45 29.70 -17.26
CA GLU A 397 -19.31 30.40 -18.54
C GLU A 397 -17.86 30.52 -19.00
N VAL A 398 -16.95 30.82 -18.06
CA VAL A 398 -15.51 30.95 -18.34
C VAL A 398 -14.92 29.59 -18.74
N GLU A 399 -15.32 28.50 -18.07
CA GLU A 399 -14.89 27.14 -18.42
C GLU A 399 -15.40 26.72 -19.81
N ARG A 400 -16.66 27.02 -20.14
CA ARG A 400 -17.19 26.78 -21.50
C ARG A 400 -16.42 27.58 -22.55
N SER A 401 -16.03 28.80 -22.24
CA SER A 401 -15.18 29.60 -23.13
C SER A 401 -13.80 28.97 -23.29
N ALA A 402 -13.19 28.51 -22.20
CA ALA A 402 -11.91 27.82 -22.24
C ALA A 402 -11.96 26.54 -23.09
N GLU A 403 -13.01 25.72 -22.95
CA GLU A 403 -13.21 24.50 -23.74
C GLU A 403 -13.27 24.80 -25.25
N LYS A 404 -14.05 25.81 -25.65
CA LYS A 404 -14.14 26.25 -27.05
C LYS A 404 -12.77 26.67 -27.60
N ILE A 405 -12.00 27.42 -26.80
CA ILE A 405 -10.64 27.85 -27.17
C ILE A 405 -9.70 26.63 -27.30
N MET A 406 -9.79 25.66 -26.39
CA MET A 406 -8.99 24.43 -26.46
C MET A 406 -9.30 23.62 -27.73
N ILE A 407 -10.57 23.46 -28.07
CA ILE A 407 -10.99 22.77 -29.30
C ILE A 407 -10.45 23.50 -30.54
N ALA A 408 -10.50 24.84 -30.56
CA ALA A 408 -9.98 25.63 -31.67
C ALA A 408 -8.45 25.57 -31.80
N LYS A 409 -7.72 25.33 -30.69
CA LYS A 409 -6.26 25.16 -30.64
C LYS A 409 -5.80 23.70 -30.84
N ALA A 410 -6.70 22.78 -31.19
CA ALA A 410 -6.34 21.40 -31.49
C ALA A 410 -5.49 21.30 -32.76
N ASP A 411 -4.58 20.32 -32.81
CA ASP A 411 -3.69 20.13 -33.97
C ASP A 411 -4.47 19.60 -35.18
N SER A 412 -5.51 18.80 -34.91
CA SER A 412 -6.50 18.37 -35.89
C SER A 412 -7.81 18.01 -35.18
N THR A 413 -8.84 17.67 -35.95
CA THR A 413 -10.11 17.21 -35.39
C THR A 413 -10.61 15.97 -36.13
N ILE A 414 -11.31 15.10 -35.39
CA ILE A 414 -12.04 13.96 -35.95
C ILE A 414 -13.51 14.32 -35.89
N THR A 415 -14.19 14.31 -37.04
CA THR A 415 -15.63 14.61 -37.12
C THR A 415 -16.41 13.36 -37.50
N TYR A 416 -17.49 13.13 -36.76
CA TYR A 416 -18.44 12.07 -37.03
C TYR A 416 -19.81 12.68 -37.30
N GLU A 417 -20.50 12.13 -38.30
CA GLU A 417 -21.76 12.66 -38.78
C GLU A 417 -22.81 11.55 -38.71
N ILE A 418 -23.94 11.86 -38.09
CA ILE A 418 -25.16 11.07 -38.15
C ILE A 418 -26.09 11.78 -39.13
N PRO A 419 -26.44 11.12 -40.26
CA PRO A 419 -27.35 11.71 -41.23
C PRO A 419 -28.67 12.12 -40.60
N SER A 420 -29.18 13.26 -41.03
CA SER A 420 -30.51 13.72 -40.65
C SER A 420 -31.58 12.68 -41.05
N PRO A 421 -32.57 12.39 -40.19
CA PRO A 421 -33.67 11.52 -40.57
C PRO A 421 -34.63 12.17 -41.59
N CYS A 422 -34.62 13.51 -41.69
CA CYS A 422 -35.48 14.28 -42.59
C CYS A 422 -34.66 15.40 -43.28
N PRO A 423 -33.69 15.07 -44.15
CA PRO A 423 -32.84 16.07 -44.80
C PRO A 423 -33.63 17.00 -45.73
N GLU A 424 -34.73 16.49 -46.31
CA GLU A 424 -35.64 17.23 -47.19
C GLU A 424 -36.38 18.37 -46.46
N GLU A 425 -36.57 18.24 -45.14
CA GLU A 425 -37.17 19.27 -44.28
C GLU A 425 -36.14 20.33 -43.82
N GLY A 426 -34.92 20.27 -44.34
CA GLY A 426 -33.83 21.20 -44.00
C GLY A 426 -33.21 20.96 -42.62
N LEU A 427 -33.46 19.80 -42.00
CA LEU A 427 -32.81 19.42 -40.74
C LEU A 427 -31.36 19.01 -41.02
N PRO A 428 -30.36 19.66 -40.37
CA PRO A 428 -28.95 19.37 -40.62
C PRO A 428 -28.52 18.05 -39.97
N ASP A 429 -27.47 17.46 -40.54
CA ASP A 429 -26.81 16.28 -39.97
C ASP A 429 -26.28 16.57 -38.56
N THR A 430 -26.34 15.55 -37.72
CA THR A 430 -25.82 15.62 -36.35
C THR A 430 -24.32 15.35 -36.38
N LYS A 431 -23.52 16.40 -36.22
CA LYS A 431 -22.06 16.33 -36.20
C LYS A 431 -21.50 16.33 -34.78
N PHE A 432 -20.47 15.53 -34.56
CA PHE A 432 -19.66 15.47 -33.34
C PHE A 432 -18.19 15.61 -33.69
N THR A 433 -17.52 16.59 -33.10
CA THR A 433 -16.10 16.85 -33.35
C THR A 433 -15.27 16.53 -32.11
N ILE A 434 -14.23 15.71 -32.27
CA ILE A 434 -13.26 15.38 -31.23
C ILE A 434 -11.95 16.11 -31.55
N PRO A 435 -11.42 16.96 -30.66
CA PRO A 435 -10.11 17.56 -30.84
C PRO A 435 -8.99 16.53 -30.67
N VAL A 436 -7.93 16.66 -31.46
CA VAL A 436 -6.72 15.84 -31.39
C VAL A 436 -5.55 16.73 -30.97
N PHE A 437 -4.89 16.35 -29.88
CA PHE A 437 -3.68 17.01 -29.37
C PHE A 437 -2.53 16.00 -29.43
N ASP A 438 -1.42 16.38 -30.05
CA ASP A 438 -0.21 15.55 -30.15
C ASP A 438 -0.52 14.11 -30.64
N LYS A 439 -1.37 14.00 -31.66
CA LYS A 439 -1.88 12.75 -32.27
C LYS A 439 -2.87 11.95 -31.41
N GLN A 440 -3.32 12.49 -30.29
CA GLN A 440 -4.25 11.82 -29.39
C GLN A 440 -5.60 12.54 -29.30
N ALA A 441 -6.68 11.79 -29.57
CA ALA A 441 -8.04 12.30 -29.49
C ALA A 441 -8.49 12.45 -28.03
N VAL A 442 -8.99 13.63 -27.66
CA VAL A 442 -9.44 13.94 -26.29
C VAL A 442 -10.89 14.42 -26.32
N ALA A 443 -11.79 13.62 -25.77
CA ALA A 443 -13.20 14.00 -25.67
C ALA A 443 -13.40 15.07 -24.58
N MET A 444 -13.76 16.29 -25.00
CA MET A 444 -14.14 17.38 -24.09
C MET A 444 -15.58 17.18 -23.60
N GLY A 445 -15.81 17.43 -22.31
CA GLY A 445 -17.14 17.37 -21.69
C GLY A 445 -17.21 18.17 -20.38
N GLN A 446 -18.33 18.04 -19.67
CA GLN A 446 -18.62 18.80 -18.44
C GLN A 446 -19.14 17.90 -17.32
N ASP A 447 -19.19 18.45 -16.10
CA ASP A 447 -19.81 17.78 -14.98
C ASP A 447 -21.34 17.61 -15.16
N SER A 448 -21.75 16.37 -15.40
CA SER A 448 -23.15 15.97 -15.49
C SER A 448 -23.98 16.25 -14.22
N LYS A 449 -23.39 16.25 -13.02
CA LYS A 449 -24.13 16.56 -11.78
C LYS A 449 -24.42 18.07 -11.68
N HIS A 450 -23.44 18.90 -12.04
CA HIS A 450 -23.67 20.34 -12.21
C HIS A 450 -24.80 20.62 -13.21
N ALA A 451 -24.85 19.90 -14.32
CA ALA A 451 -25.91 20.05 -15.30
C ALA A 451 -27.29 19.70 -14.74
N LEU A 452 -27.42 18.61 -13.97
CA LEU A 452 -28.68 18.23 -13.32
C LEU A 452 -29.19 19.35 -12.39
N LYS A 453 -28.30 19.93 -11.58
CA LYS A 453 -28.61 21.10 -10.74
C LYS A 453 -29.05 22.30 -11.58
N THR A 454 -28.40 22.51 -12.73
CA THR A 454 -28.75 23.60 -13.66
C THR A 454 -30.15 23.42 -14.23
N PHE A 455 -30.54 22.20 -14.62
CA PHE A 455 -31.90 21.90 -15.10
C PHE A 455 -32.95 22.14 -14.00
N ARG A 456 -32.74 21.62 -12.78
CA ARG A 456 -33.60 21.94 -11.61
C ARG A 456 -33.73 23.45 -11.42
N ASN A 457 -32.61 24.16 -11.38
CA ASN A 457 -32.62 25.60 -11.11
C ASN A 457 -33.36 26.39 -12.20
N ASN A 458 -33.31 25.94 -13.46
CA ASN A 458 -34.08 26.54 -14.54
C ASN A 458 -35.58 26.37 -14.33
N LEU A 459 -36.02 25.16 -13.95
CA LEU A 459 -37.41 24.90 -13.58
C LEU A 459 -37.87 25.73 -12.37
N PHE A 460 -36.98 25.95 -11.40
CA PHE A 460 -37.31 26.63 -10.14
C PHE A 460 -37.20 28.16 -10.22
N SER A 461 -36.61 28.70 -11.29
CA SER A 461 -36.22 30.11 -11.35
C SER A 461 -37.40 31.09 -11.36
N GLY A 462 -38.56 30.68 -11.90
CA GLY A 462 -39.71 31.56 -12.15
C GLY A 462 -39.45 32.66 -13.19
N ALA A 463 -38.23 32.78 -13.71
CA ALA A 463 -37.84 33.81 -14.67
C ALA A 463 -38.32 33.53 -16.11
N ARG A 464 -38.79 32.29 -16.36
CA ARG A 464 -39.11 31.75 -17.68
C ARG A 464 -40.33 30.83 -17.57
N LEU A 465 -41.16 30.80 -18.61
CA LEU A 465 -42.29 29.88 -18.74
C LEU A 465 -41.91 28.78 -19.74
N LEU A 466 -41.36 27.67 -19.24
CA LEU A 466 -40.94 26.55 -20.11
C LEU A 466 -42.16 25.96 -20.81
N THR A 467 -42.22 26.10 -22.15
CA THR A 467 -43.41 25.75 -22.95
C THR A 467 -43.10 24.55 -23.85
N LEU A 468 -43.83 23.45 -23.66
CA LEU A 468 -43.65 22.18 -24.35
C LEU A 468 -44.95 21.78 -25.07
N GLY A 469 -45.10 22.21 -26.32
CA GLY A 469 -46.36 22.01 -27.05
C GLY A 469 -47.52 22.70 -26.33
N ASN A 470 -48.56 21.95 -25.99
CA ASN A 470 -49.72 22.47 -25.25
C ASN A 470 -49.53 22.50 -23.72
N TYR A 471 -48.34 22.15 -23.23
CA TYR A 471 -48.05 22.04 -21.81
C TYR A 471 -47.01 23.06 -21.37
N VAL A 472 -47.00 23.36 -20.08
CA VAL A 472 -45.98 24.19 -19.43
C VAL A 472 -45.31 23.42 -18.31
N VAL A 473 -44.07 23.78 -17.98
CA VAL A 473 -43.34 23.23 -16.85
C VAL A 473 -43.17 24.32 -15.80
N VAL A 474 -43.77 24.13 -14.63
CA VAL A 474 -43.81 25.16 -13.58
C VAL A 474 -43.40 24.64 -12.21
N TYR A 475 -42.65 25.46 -11.48
CA TYR A 475 -42.21 25.16 -10.12
C TYR A 475 -43.37 24.86 -9.16
N GLN A 476 -44.49 25.57 -9.30
CA GLN A 476 -45.62 25.45 -8.39
C GLN A 476 -46.12 23.99 -8.28
N ARG A 477 -46.21 23.27 -9.39
CA ARG A 477 -46.67 21.87 -9.42
C ARG A 477 -45.66 20.93 -8.74
N ILE A 478 -44.37 21.16 -8.94
CA ILE A 478 -43.31 20.42 -8.23
C ILE A 478 -43.37 20.69 -6.72
N ARG A 479 -43.70 21.93 -6.34
CA ARG A 479 -43.91 22.28 -4.94
C ARG A 479 -45.15 21.58 -4.38
N GLU A 480 -46.27 21.57 -5.09
CA GLU A 480 -47.51 20.90 -4.68
C GLU A 480 -47.28 19.41 -4.40
N ILE A 481 -46.67 18.67 -5.34
CA ILE A 481 -46.39 17.25 -5.14
C ILE A 481 -45.45 16.98 -3.95
N ALA A 482 -44.55 17.91 -3.58
CA ALA A 482 -43.65 17.71 -2.45
C ALA A 482 -44.36 17.82 -1.07
N TYR A 483 -45.61 18.31 -1.05
CA TYR A 483 -46.45 18.38 0.14
C TYR A 483 -47.49 17.26 0.21
N GLU A 484 -47.59 16.44 -0.83
CA GLU A 484 -48.54 15.33 -0.87
C GLU A 484 -48.05 14.09 -0.11
N GLU A 485 -49.00 13.33 0.41
CA GLU A 485 -48.72 12.07 1.08
C GLU A 485 -48.24 11.02 0.08
N GLY A 486 -47.15 10.31 0.42
CA GLY A 486 -46.55 9.30 -0.46
C GLY A 486 -45.64 9.87 -1.55
N SER A 487 -45.41 11.19 -1.57
CA SER A 487 -44.45 11.82 -2.48
C SER A 487 -43.01 11.37 -2.19
N PRO A 488 -42.21 11.07 -3.23
CA PRO A 488 -40.79 10.79 -3.08
C PRO A 488 -39.93 12.05 -2.86
N LEU A 489 -40.52 13.25 -2.93
CA LEU A 489 -39.84 14.51 -2.63
C LEU A 489 -40.00 14.92 -1.17
N TYR A 490 -38.97 15.56 -0.62
CA TYR A 490 -39.08 16.26 0.67
C TYR A 490 -39.43 17.73 0.45
N GLN A 491 -40.13 18.34 1.40
CA GLN A 491 -40.42 19.79 1.38
C GLN A 491 -39.15 20.65 1.23
N ARG A 492 -38.03 20.23 1.84
CA ARG A 492 -36.72 20.90 1.71
C ARG A 492 -36.10 20.84 0.30
N ASP A 493 -36.60 19.95 -0.55
CA ASP A 493 -36.10 19.81 -1.93
C ASP A 493 -36.66 20.91 -2.83
N VAL A 494 -37.77 21.53 -2.42
CA VAL A 494 -38.48 22.58 -3.16
C VAL A 494 -38.46 23.93 -2.44
N ASP A 495 -38.53 23.95 -1.10
CA ASP A 495 -38.54 25.16 -0.29
C ASP A 495 -37.16 25.38 0.35
N LYS A 496 -36.59 26.58 0.16
CA LYS A 496 -35.25 26.96 0.65
C LYS A 496 -34.16 25.94 0.29
N VAL A 497 -34.29 25.32 -0.89
CA VAL A 497 -33.34 24.31 -1.36
C VAL A 497 -31.92 24.86 -1.39
N ASP A 498 -30.98 24.10 -0.84
CA ASP A 498 -29.57 24.35 -1.07
C ASP A 498 -29.28 24.09 -2.55
N ARG A 499 -28.97 25.16 -3.29
CA ARG A 499 -28.72 25.07 -4.74
C ARG A 499 -27.50 24.21 -5.06
N GLN A 500 -26.63 23.93 -4.09
CA GLN A 500 -25.49 23.03 -4.23
C GLN A 500 -25.81 21.57 -3.88
N ASP A 501 -26.97 21.26 -3.29
CA ASP A 501 -27.35 19.88 -2.97
C ASP A 501 -27.66 19.10 -4.25
N ASP A 502 -26.74 18.20 -4.60
CA ASP A 502 -26.92 17.23 -5.68
C ASP A 502 -28.08 16.28 -5.39
N SER A 503 -28.31 15.94 -4.12
CA SER A 503 -29.30 14.94 -3.71
C SER A 503 -30.72 15.40 -4.00
N ALA A 504 -31.04 16.67 -3.75
CA ALA A 504 -32.33 17.26 -4.10
C ALA A 504 -32.58 17.24 -5.62
N ALA A 505 -31.56 17.56 -6.42
CA ALA A 505 -31.67 17.46 -7.88
C ALA A 505 -31.87 15.99 -8.32
N THR A 506 -31.07 15.06 -7.79
CA THR A 506 -31.19 13.63 -8.11
C THR A 506 -32.56 13.06 -7.75
N ARG A 507 -33.13 13.43 -6.59
CA ARG A 507 -34.50 13.02 -6.23
C ARG A 507 -35.52 13.54 -7.23
N LEU A 508 -35.49 14.84 -7.56
CA LEU A 508 -36.43 15.45 -8.51
C LEU A 508 -36.44 14.76 -9.87
N PHE A 509 -35.28 14.39 -10.39
CA PHE A 509 -35.15 13.72 -11.68
C PHE A 509 -35.14 12.18 -11.58
N SER A 510 -35.55 11.63 -10.44
CA SER A 510 -35.58 10.17 -10.23
C SER A 510 -36.76 9.50 -10.92
N ALA A 511 -36.61 8.19 -11.17
CA ALA A 511 -37.70 7.35 -11.65
C ALA A 511 -38.90 7.36 -10.70
N ASP A 512 -38.68 7.42 -9.38
CA ASP A 512 -39.75 7.43 -8.37
C ASP A 512 -40.63 8.68 -8.49
N VAL A 513 -40.02 9.87 -8.68
CA VAL A 513 -40.77 11.12 -8.92
C VAL A 513 -41.52 11.06 -10.25
N LEU A 514 -40.89 10.53 -11.29
CA LEU A 514 -41.52 10.39 -12.60
C LEU A 514 -42.74 9.46 -12.54
N GLU A 515 -42.61 8.31 -11.86
CA GLU A 515 -43.71 7.37 -11.63
C GLU A 515 -44.84 8.04 -10.82
N TYR A 516 -44.48 8.74 -9.74
CA TYR A 516 -45.43 9.43 -8.89
C TYR A 516 -46.25 10.48 -9.67
N ILE A 517 -45.59 11.33 -10.45
CA ILE A 517 -46.27 12.35 -11.27
C ILE A 517 -47.16 11.69 -12.32
N THR A 518 -46.64 10.67 -13.03
CA THR A 518 -47.39 10.03 -14.12
C THR A 518 -48.64 9.31 -13.61
N LYS A 519 -48.60 8.78 -12.38
CA LYS A 519 -49.72 8.06 -11.76
C LYS A 519 -50.75 8.99 -11.11
N ASN A 520 -50.31 10.00 -10.38
CA ASN A 520 -51.19 10.84 -9.56
C ASN A 520 -51.60 12.15 -10.25
N HIS A 521 -50.78 12.66 -11.18
CA HIS A 521 -50.97 13.95 -11.87
C HIS A 521 -50.74 13.81 -13.39
N PRO A 522 -51.57 13.05 -14.11
CA PRO A 522 -51.40 12.81 -15.55
C PRO A 522 -51.51 14.10 -16.40
N ASP A 523 -52.09 15.16 -15.85
CA ASP A 523 -52.16 16.49 -16.46
C ASP A 523 -50.83 17.28 -16.37
N TYR A 524 -49.86 16.81 -15.58
CA TYR A 524 -48.52 17.39 -15.45
C TYR A 524 -47.55 16.79 -16.49
N LEU A 525 -48.05 16.55 -17.70
CA LEU A 525 -47.28 15.90 -18.77
C LEU A 525 -46.03 16.71 -19.16
N GLY A 526 -46.08 18.04 -19.08
CA GLY A 526 -44.93 18.91 -19.31
C GLY A 526 -43.78 18.62 -18.34
N GLU A 527 -44.10 18.54 -17.04
CA GLU A 527 -43.17 18.15 -15.98
C GLU A 527 -42.64 16.73 -16.19
N ALA A 528 -43.51 15.75 -16.48
CA ALA A 528 -43.08 14.38 -16.72
C ALA A 528 -42.08 14.28 -17.89
N ILE A 529 -42.36 14.95 -19.02
CA ILE A 529 -41.45 14.98 -20.18
C ILE A 529 -40.13 15.66 -19.81
N TYR A 530 -40.19 16.81 -19.14
CA TYR A 530 -39.00 17.56 -18.75
C TYR A 530 -38.08 16.75 -17.82
N LEU A 531 -38.66 16.17 -16.77
CA LEU A 531 -37.94 15.34 -15.80
C LEU A 531 -37.40 14.08 -16.45
N PHE A 532 -38.17 13.43 -17.32
CA PHE A 532 -37.70 12.27 -18.07
C PHE A 532 -36.50 12.61 -18.95
N ILE A 533 -36.61 13.61 -19.84
CA ILE A 533 -35.55 13.90 -20.82
C ILE A 533 -34.24 14.30 -20.13
N PHE A 534 -34.30 15.21 -19.15
CA PHE A 534 -33.10 15.70 -18.49
C PHE A 534 -32.58 14.74 -17.41
N GLY A 535 -33.44 13.96 -16.76
CA GLY A 535 -33.03 12.86 -15.88
C GLY A 535 -32.31 11.75 -16.64
N ASP A 536 -32.91 11.29 -17.74
CA ASP A 536 -32.38 10.27 -18.65
C ASP A 536 -31.03 10.71 -19.26
N LEU A 537 -30.90 11.97 -19.68
CA LEU A 537 -29.61 12.52 -20.13
C LEU A 537 -28.50 12.34 -19.08
N ILE A 538 -28.79 12.57 -17.80
CA ILE A 538 -27.80 12.46 -16.73
C ILE A 538 -27.58 11.00 -16.31
N ASP A 539 -28.61 10.16 -16.33
CA ASP A 539 -28.48 8.72 -16.12
C ASP A 539 -27.58 8.06 -17.17
N ALA A 540 -27.57 8.58 -18.40
CA ALA A 540 -26.64 8.14 -19.44
C ALA A 540 -25.16 8.29 -19.01
N PHE A 541 -24.85 9.18 -18.08
CA PHE A 541 -23.53 9.35 -17.47
C PHE A 541 -23.40 8.66 -16.12
N GLN A 542 -24.40 8.73 -15.25
CA GLN A 542 -24.23 8.38 -13.83
C GLN A 542 -24.61 6.93 -13.53
N ASN A 543 -25.55 6.35 -14.28
CA ASN A 543 -25.95 4.96 -14.07
C ASN A 543 -24.76 4.05 -14.41
N ARG A 544 -24.54 2.95 -13.69
CA ARG A 544 -23.42 2.01 -13.93
C ARG A 544 -23.85 0.71 -14.62
N PHE A 545 -25.15 0.52 -14.81
CA PHE A 545 -25.76 -0.72 -15.30
C PHE A 545 -26.24 -0.61 -16.76
N ILE A 546 -26.30 0.60 -17.31
CA ILE A 546 -26.76 0.85 -18.68
C ILE A 546 -25.64 0.60 -19.69
N THR A 547 -25.96 -0.07 -20.80
CA THR A 547 -25.03 -0.32 -21.90
C THR A 547 -24.70 0.96 -22.68
N HIS A 548 -23.55 1.01 -23.35
CA HIS A 548 -23.18 2.19 -24.15
C HIS A 548 -24.14 2.50 -25.29
N HIS A 549 -24.72 1.46 -25.91
CA HIS A 549 -25.72 1.64 -26.96
C HIS A 549 -26.96 2.35 -26.42
N GLU A 550 -27.43 1.96 -25.23
CA GLU A 550 -28.60 2.57 -24.62
C GLU A 550 -28.30 4.01 -24.17
N ARG A 551 -27.14 4.25 -23.56
CA ARG A 551 -26.69 5.61 -23.23
C ARG A 551 -26.62 6.53 -24.45
N LEU A 552 -26.17 6.02 -25.61
CA LEU A 552 -26.14 6.79 -26.85
C LEU A 552 -27.56 7.19 -27.27
N LYS A 553 -28.54 6.28 -27.18
CA LYS A 553 -29.94 6.60 -27.44
C LYS A 553 -30.46 7.68 -26.49
N MET A 554 -30.13 7.57 -25.20
CA MET A 554 -30.55 8.54 -24.17
C MET A 554 -30.02 9.95 -24.48
N VAL A 555 -28.72 10.08 -24.80
CA VAL A 555 -28.16 11.42 -25.14
C VAL A 555 -28.69 11.95 -26.48
N LEU A 556 -28.91 11.09 -27.47
CA LEU A 556 -29.49 11.49 -28.76
C LEU A 556 -30.97 11.89 -28.60
N ARG A 557 -31.73 11.19 -27.75
CA ARG A 557 -33.11 11.55 -27.38
C ARG A 557 -33.16 12.96 -26.84
N ALA A 558 -32.29 13.31 -25.90
CA ALA A 558 -32.18 14.66 -25.37
C ALA A 558 -31.83 15.69 -26.45
N ARG A 559 -30.89 15.36 -27.36
CA ARG A 559 -30.52 16.22 -28.50
C ARG A 559 -31.72 16.50 -29.41
N HIS A 560 -32.39 15.45 -29.85
CA HIS A 560 -33.53 15.57 -30.74
C HIS A 560 -34.66 16.33 -30.05
N PHE A 561 -34.93 16.06 -28.77
CA PHE A 561 -35.92 16.81 -28.00
C PHE A 561 -35.62 18.32 -27.98
N ILE A 562 -34.37 18.73 -27.66
CA ILE A 562 -33.97 20.14 -27.64
C ILE A 562 -34.14 20.79 -29.02
N ASN A 563 -33.71 20.10 -30.09
CA ASN A 563 -33.85 20.61 -31.45
C ASN A 563 -35.32 20.82 -31.84
N HIS A 564 -36.19 19.85 -31.53
CA HIS A 564 -37.63 19.96 -31.77
C HIS A 564 -38.27 21.05 -30.91
N TRP A 565 -37.85 21.19 -29.66
CA TRP A 565 -38.32 22.25 -28.78
C TRP A 565 -37.99 23.64 -29.35
N GLU A 566 -36.74 23.86 -29.77
CA GLU A 566 -36.32 25.11 -30.40
C GLU A 566 -37.07 25.39 -31.72
N MET A 567 -37.33 24.35 -32.52
CA MET A 567 -38.10 24.47 -33.76
C MET A 567 -39.56 24.83 -33.47
N TYR A 568 -40.20 24.13 -32.54
CA TYR A 568 -41.58 24.39 -32.11
C TYR A 568 -41.77 25.84 -31.69
N LEU A 569 -40.87 26.37 -30.84
CA LEU A 569 -40.92 27.76 -30.40
C LEU A 569 -40.79 28.73 -31.57
N LYS A 570 -39.91 28.41 -32.54
CA LYS A 570 -39.71 29.23 -33.74
C LYS A 570 -40.98 29.28 -34.60
N VAL A 571 -41.59 28.14 -34.95
CA VAL A 571 -42.78 28.16 -35.83
C VAL A 571 -44.03 28.65 -35.11
N SER A 572 -44.11 28.48 -33.79
CA SER A 572 -45.23 28.96 -32.97
C SER A 572 -45.11 30.44 -32.55
N GLY A 573 -44.02 31.12 -32.92
CA GLY A 573 -43.81 32.53 -32.61
C GLY A 573 -43.46 32.82 -31.14
N TYR A 574 -43.03 31.82 -30.36
CA TYR A 574 -42.64 31.99 -28.97
C TYR A 574 -41.19 32.46 -28.84
N PRO A 575 -40.91 33.57 -28.10
CA PRO A 575 -39.54 34.01 -27.87
C PRO A 575 -38.72 32.96 -27.08
N LYS A 576 -37.60 32.51 -27.63
CA LYS A 576 -36.70 31.56 -26.95
C LYS A 576 -36.24 32.06 -25.57
N ALA A 577 -36.02 33.36 -25.41
CA ALA A 577 -35.53 33.93 -24.16
C ALA A 577 -36.47 33.67 -22.96
N THR A 578 -37.77 33.46 -23.21
CA THR A 578 -38.79 33.30 -22.17
C THR A 578 -39.38 31.89 -22.11
N HIS A 579 -39.34 31.12 -23.20
CA HIS A 579 -40.07 29.84 -23.32
C HIS A 579 -39.23 28.54 -23.28
N ILE A 580 -37.90 28.66 -23.15
CA ILE A 580 -36.97 27.51 -23.03
C ILE A 580 -36.01 27.71 -21.85
N ILE A 581 -35.28 26.65 -21.47
CA ILE A 581 -34.19 26.74 -20.49
C ILE A 581 -33.15 27.79 -20.90
N SER A 582 -32.35 28.25 -19.95
CA SER A 582 -31.37 29.30 -20.19
C SER A 582 -30.35 28.94 -21.27
N LYS A 583 -29.72 29.97 -21.85
CA LYS A 583 -28.68 29.78 -22.88
C LYS A 583 -27.54 28.92 -22.34
N GLU A 584 -27.18 29.14 -21.08
CA GLU A 584 -26.15 28.38 -20.37
C GLU A 584 -26.57 26.91 -20.22
N ALA A 585 -27.82 26.64 -19.86
CA ALA A 585 -28.34 25.28 -19.74
C ALA A 585 -28.41 24.55 -21.09
N LEU A 586 -28.78 25.26 -22.17
CA LEU A 586 -28.72 24.74 -23.55
C LEU A 586 -27.27 24.41 -23.94
N ASP A 587 -26.32 25.32 -23.71
CA ASP A 587 -24.91 25.09 -24.01
C ASP A 587 -24.36 23.89 -23.23
N ILE A 588 -24.63 23.80 -21.92
CA ILE A 588 -24.23 22.67 -21.07
C ILE A 588 -24.82 21.36 -21.60
N SER A 589 -26.11 21.34 -21.93
CA SER A 589 -26.77 20.13 -22.44
C SER A 589 -26.13 19.65 -23.75
N ARG A 590 -25.82 20.55 -24.68
CA ARG A 590 -25.15 20.24 -25.95
C ARG A 590 -23.72 19.73 -25.73
N ILE A 591 -22.97 20.37 -24.82
CA ILE A 591 -21.61 19.92 -24.47
C ILE A 591 -21.62 18.53 -23.84
N LEU A 592 -22.58 18.22 -22.97
CA LEU A 592 -22.73 16.87 -22.42
C LEU A 592 -23.07 15.85 -23.51
N ILE A 593 -24.08 16.13 -24.32
CA ILE A 593 -24.50 15.24 -25.42
C ILE A 593 -23.32 14.93 -26.35
N ASP A 594 -22.64 15.98 -26.82
CA ASP A 594 -21.49 15.85 -27.69
C ASP A 594 -20.35 15.14 -26.98
N GLY A 595 -20.03 15.53 -25.74
CA GLY A 595 -19.00 14.91 -24.91
C GLY A 595 -19.20 13.41 -24.69
N TYR A 596 -20.44 12.94 -24.57
CA TYR A 596 -20.75 11.51 -24.50
C TYR A 596 -20.65 10.83 -25.86
N ALA A 597 -21.23 11.41 -26.91
CA ALA A 597 -21.19 10.83 -28.26
C ALA A 597 -19.75 10.71 -28.79
N ARG A 598 -18.89 11.71 -28.50
CA ARG A 598 -17.44 11.70 -28.76
C ARG A 598 -16.72 10.49 -28.13
N LYS A 599 -17.26 9.91 -27.05
CA LYS A 599 -16.70 8.74 -26.35
C LYS A 599 -17.15 7.39 -26.92
N ILE A 600 -18.02 7.35 -27.92
CA ILE A 600 -18.64 6.09 -28.42
C ILE A 600 -18.10 5.68 -29.79
N VAL A 601 -17.17 6.45 -30.36
CA VAL A 601 -16.84 6.27 -31.76
C VAL A 601 -15.86 5.13 -32.01
N LYS A 602 -15.89 4.58 -33.23
CA LYS A 602 -15.31 3.29 -33.64
C LYS A 602 -13.83 3.11 -33.30
N ASP A 603 -13.07 4.21 -33.22
CA ASP A 603 -11.63 4.23 -32.92
C ASP A 603 -11.32 4.52 -31.44
N PHE A 604 -12.35 4.68 -30.61
CA PHE A 604 -12.25 4.99 -29.19
C PHE A 604 -12.48 3.71 -28.39
N ASN A 605 -11.38 3.02 -28.04
CA ASN A 605 -11.33 1.74 -27.29
C ASN A 605 -11.95 1.77 -25.88
N PHE A 606 -12.60 2.86 -25.51
CA PHE A 606 -13.23 3.15 -24.24
C PHE A 606 -14.62 2.52 -24.05
N ARG A 607 -15.13 1.88 -25.12
CA ARG A 607 -16.46 1.27 -25.24
C ARG A 607 -16.81 0.25 -24.16
N ASP A 608 -15.85 -0.20 -23.34
CA ASP A 608 -16.08 -1.14 -22.24
C ASP A 608 -15.54 -0.65 -20.87
N PHE A 609 -14.88 0.51 -20.81
CA PHE A 609 -13.88 0.77 -19.76
C PHE A 609 -14.32 1.74 -18.64
N ILE A 610 -15.15 2.76 -18.91
CA ILE A 610 -15.58 3.70 -17.84
C ILE A 610 -16.67 3.15 -16.92
N TYR A 611 -17.51 2.24 -17.42
CA TYR A 611 -18.67 1.75 -16.68
C TYR A 611 -18.63 0.25 -16.45
N MET A 612 -17.44 -0.35 -16.28
CA MET A 612 -17.33 -1.78 -15.97
C MET A 612 -18.23 -2.16 -14.79
N MET A 613 -19.40 -2.72 -15.11
CA MET A 613 -20.10 -3.67 -14.27
C MET A 613 -19.11 -4.77 -13.87
N PRO A 614 -19.21 -5.32 -12.65
CA PRO A 614 -18.17 -6.12 -12.03
C PRO A 614 -17.85 -7.38 -12.85
N LYS A 615 -16.90 -7.28 -13.79
CA LYS A 615 -16.15 -8.41 -14.35
C LYS A 615 -14.83 -8.60 -13.58
N LEU A 616 -14.87 -8.44 -12.26
CA LEU A 616 -13.83 -8.92 -11.36
C LEU A 616 -14.24 -10.27 -10.78
N LEU A 617 -14.27 -11.28 -11.65
CA LEU A 617 -13.95 -12.64 -11.26
C LEU A 617 -12.70 -13.01 -12.07
N ASN A 618 -11.61 -13.21 -11.34
CA ASN A 618 -10.29 -13.67 -11.78
C ASN A 618 -9.32 -12.59 -12.30
N ARG A 619 -8.56 -11.97 -11.38
CA ARG A 619 -7.08 -11.77 -11.46
C ARG A 619 -6.48 -10.84 -10.40
N ILE A 620 -7.06 -10.76 -9.20
CA ILE A 620 -6.29 -10.39 -8.01
C ILE A 620 -6.52 -11.47 -6.98
N ARG A 621 -5.62 -12.46 -6.97
CA ARG A 621 -5.33 -13.35 -5.85
C ARG A 621 -3.84 -13.26 -5.60
#